data_AF-A0A8X6R1C0-F1
#
_entry.id   AF-A0A8X6R1C0-F1
#
_cell.length_a   1.000
_cell.length_b   1.000
_cell.length_c   1.000
_cell.angle_alpha   90.00
_cell.angle_beta   90.00
_cell.angle_gamma   90.00
#
_symmetry.space_group_name_H-M   'P 1'
#
loop_
_entity.id
_entity.type
_entity.pdbx_description
1 polymer ?
#
loop_
_entity_poly.entity_id
_entity_poly.type
_entity_poly.pdbx_seq_one_letter_code
_entity_poly.pdbx_strand_id
1 'polypeptide(L)'
;MMELSSEEEVLPEEKLTSREISDILGKWQEVSDFVEKRHPEKLSTALFDDRCVTFFRNILKRRQKQTSLDRYLVKISHSESQESEAKKARR
;
A
#
# COMPACT_ATOMS: atom_id res chain seq x y z
N MET A 1 -7.14 30.74 11.92
CA MET A 1 -7.20 29.66 10.90
C MET A 1 -6.09 28.70 11.26
N MET A 2 -6.43 27.50 11.72
CA MET A 2 -5.42 26.52 12.12
C MET A 2 -5.03 25.75 10.86
N GLU A 3 -3.89 26.10 10.27
CA GLU A 3 -3.29 25.32 9.19
C GLU A 3 -2.91 23.95 9.76
N LEU A 4 -3.73 22.95 9.49
CA LEU A 4 -3.35 21.55 9.65
C LEU A 4 -2.37 21.23 8.52
N SER A 5 -1.11 21.61 8.70
CA SER A 5 0.00 20.98 7.99
C SER A 5 -0.06 19.51 8.35
N SER A 6 -0.64 18.70 7.46
CA SER A 6 -0.58 17.25 7.53
C SER A 6 0.87 16.86 7.27
N GLU A 7 1.70 17.04 8.29
CA GLU A 7 3.00 16.43 8.46
C GLU A 7 2.73 14.92 8.53
N GLU A 8 2.51 14.32 7.35
CA GLU A 8 2.64 12.89 7.16
C GLU A 8 4.10 12.62 7.53
N GLU A 9 4.35 12.25 8.79
CA GLU A 9 5.65 11.80 9.27
C GLU A 9 6.17 10.81 8.24
N VAL A 10 7.10 11.28 7.42
CA VAL A 10 7.92 10.46 6.55
C VAL A 10 8.88 9.77 7.51
N LEU A 11 8.36 8.80 8.25
CA LEU A 11 9.18 7.84 8.95
C LEU A 11 10.13 7.28 7.89
N PRO A 12 11.44 7.25 8.18
CA PRO A 12 12.40 6.69 7.25
C PRO A 12 11.88 5.31 6.88
N GLU A 13 11.60 5.07 5.60
CA GLU A 13 11.30 3.74 5.07
C GLU A 13 12.55 2.88 5.28
N GLU A 14 12.82 2.45 6.51
CA GLU A 14 13.80 1.43 6.80
C GLU A 14 13.29 0.14 6.16
N LYS A 15 13.65 -0.06 4.89
CA LYS A 15 13.88 -1.35 4.20
C LYS A 15 12.79 -2.43 4.26
N LEU A 16 11.62 -2.18 4.82
CA LEU A 16 10.58 -3.21 4.93
C LEU A 16 10.00 -3.52 3.56
N THR A 17 10.24 -4.73 3.06
CA THR A 17 9.69 -5.20 1.79
C THR A 17 8.19 -5.46 1.91
N SER A 18 7.46 -5.42 0.78
CA SER A 18 6.02 -5.71 0.79
C SER A 18 5.71 -7.13 1.27
N ARG A 19 6.67 -8.05 1.15
CA ARG A 19 6.59 -9.42 1.65
C ARG A 19 6.62 -9.46 3.17
N GLU A 20 7.60 -8.81 3.79
CA GLU A 20 7.69 -8.72 5.26
C GLU A 20 6.45 -8.07 5.87
N ILE A 21 5.91 -7.04 5.21
CA ILE A 21 4.66 -6.40 5.62
C ILE A 21 3.46 -7.35 5.47
N SER A 22 3.40 -8.14 4.40
CA SER A 22 2.32 -9.13 4.24
C SER A 22 2.42 -10.24 5.28
N ASP A 23 3.63 -10.70 5.59
CA ASP A 23 3.87 -11.76 6.57
C ASP A 23 3.43 -11.34 7.98
N ILE A 24 3.74 -10.09 8.40
CA ILE A 24 3.32 -9.60 9.72
C ILE A 24 1.79 -9.39 9.79
N LEU A 25 1.17 -8.95 8.70
CA LEU A 25 -0.30 -8.82 8.60
C LEU A 25 -0.98 -10.20 8.67
N GLY A 26 -0.40 -11.23 8.05
CA GLY A 26 -0.90 -12.60 8.13
C GLY A 26 -0.86 -13.15 9.56
N LYS A 27 0.28 -13.00 10.24
CA LYS A 27 0.42 -13.39 11.66
C LYS A 27 -0.57 -12.66 12.57
N TRP A 28 -0.82 -11.38 12.30
CA TRP A 28 -1.82 -10.62 13.04
C TRP A 28 -3.23 -11.18 12.84
N GLN A 29 -3.58 -11.56 11.61
CA GLN A 29 -4.86 -12.19 11.32
C GLN A 29 -5.01 -13.51 12.09
N GLU A 30 -3.98 -14.35 12.15
CA GLU A 30 -4.02 -15.59 12.94
C GLU A 30 -4.28 -15.34 14.44
N VAL A 31 -3.65 -14.31 15.01
CA VAL A 31 -3.89 -13.90 16.40
C VAL A 31 -5.32 -13.40 16.58
N SER A 32 -5.83 -12.61 15.64
CA SER A 32 -7.23 -12.14 15.63
C SER A 32 -8.20 -13.32 15.62
N ASP A 33 -8.05 -14.24 14.69
CA ASP A 33 -8.91 -15.41 14.52
C ASP A 33 -8.85 -16.32 15.75
N PHE A 34 -7.66 -16.46 16.36
CA PHE A 34 -7.49 -17.24 17.59
C PHE A 34 -8.26 -16.65 18.78
N VAL A 35 -8.19 -15.32 18.96
CA VAL A 35 -8.88 -14.65 20.06
C VAL A 35 -10.38 -14.65 19.84
N GLU A 36 -10.85 -14.43 18.61
CA GLU A 36 -12.26 -14.52 18.23
C GLU A 36 -12.85 -15.90 18.54
N LYS A 37 -12.09 -16.97 18.25
CA LYS A 37 -12.52 -18.35 18.52
C LYS A 37 -12.58 -18.69 20.01
N ARG A 38 -11.82 -18.00 20.87
CA ARG A 38 -11.65 -18.36 22.30
C ARG A 38 -12.44 -17.46 23.24
N HIS A 39 -12.56 -16.18 22.94
CA HIS A 39 -13.20 -15.18 23.81
C HIS A 39 -13.95 -14.13 23.00
N PRO A 40 -15.05 -14.52 22.32
CA PRO A 40 -15.84 -13.58 21.52
C PRO A 40 -16.39 -12.42 22.37
N GLU A 41 -16.60 -12.62 23.68
CA GLU A 41 -17.09 -11.58 24.60
C GLU A 41 -16.03 -10.56 25.04
N LYS A 42 -14.73 -10.84 24.85
CA LYS A 42 -13.61 -9.97 25.29
C LYS A 42 -12.96 -9.19 24.16
N LEU A 43 -13.49 -9.29 22.94
CA LEU A 43 -13.11 -8.44 21.83
C LEU A 43 -13.65 -7.02 22.04
N SER A 44 -13.08 -6.32 23.02
CA SER A 44 -13.04 -4.87 22.96
C SER A 44 -12.33 -4.55 21.65
N THR A 45 -13.09 -4.13 20.65
CA THR A 45 -12.64 -3.70 19.32
C THR A 45 -11.51 -2.66 19.38
N ALA A 46 -11.28 -2.05 20.54
CA ALA A 46 -10.17 -1.14 20.84
C ALA A 46 -8.86 -1.80 21.29
N LEU A 47 -8.81 -3.10 21.64
CA LEU A 47 -7.55 -3.82 21.94
C LEU A 47 -6.88 -4.39 20.69
N PHE A 48 -7.67 -4.61 19.64
CA PHE A 48 -7.18 -4.89 18.30
C PHE A 48 -6.97 -3.61 17.48
N ASP A 49 -7.01 -2.43 18.14
CA ASP A 49 -7.08 -1.13 17.48
C ASP A 49 -6.05 -1.05 16.35
N ASP A 50 -6.65 -0.83 15.19
CA ASP A 50 -6.19 -1.08 13.85
C ASP A 50 -5.03 -0.15 13.49
N ARG A 51 -4.54 0.72 14.38
CA ARG A 51 -3.56 1.77 14.04
C ARG A 51 -2.25 1.19 13.50
N CYS A 52 -1.70 0.17 14.17
CA CYS A 52 -0.46 -0.48 13.73
C CYS A 52 -0.67 -1.25 12.42
N VAL A 53 -1.79 -1.97 12.30
CA VAL A 53 -2.12 -2.78 11.13
C VAL A 53 -2.50 -1.91 9.93
N THR A 54 -3.24 -0.83 10.17
CA THR A 54 -3.64 0.20 9.21
C THR A 54 -2.42 0.91 8.64
N PHE A 55 -1.41 1.21 9.45
CA PHE A 55 -0.15 1.74 8.96
C PHE A 55 0.47 0.82 7.89
N PHE A 56 0.61 -0.48 8.19
CA PHE A 56 1.12 -1.47 7.25
C PHE A 56 0.24 -1.67 6.02
N ARG A 57 -1.10 -1.71 6.20
CA ARG A 57 -2.07 -1.77 5.09
C ARG A 57 -1.95 -0.55 4.18
N ASN A 58 -1.74 0.63 4.75
CA ASN A 58 -1.58 1.87 3.99
C ASN A 58 -0.27 1.88 3.19
N ILE A 59 0.82 1.33 3.73
CA ILE A 59 2.07 1.13 2.98
C ILE A 59 1.81 0.25 1.75
N LEU A 60 1.13 -0.90 1.92
CA LEU A 60 0.81 -1.78 0.80
C LEU A 60 -0.05 -1.09 -0.27
N LYS A 61 -1.08 -0.34 0.16
CA LYS A 61 -1.93 0.44 -0.75
C LYS A 61 -1.13 1.49 -1.52
N ARG A 62 -0.24 2.22 -0.87
CA ARG A 62 0.64 3.22 -1.51
C ARG A 62 1.53 2.56 -2.56
N ARG A 63 2.17 1.44 -2.23
CA ARG A 63 3.03 0.69 -3.15
C ARG A 63 2.26 0.14 -4.36
N GLN A 64 1.06 -0.39 -4.14
CA GLN A 64 0.20 -0.86 -5.23
C GLN A 64 -0.17 0.26 -6.20
N LYS A 65 -0.49 1.46 -5.68
CA LYS A 65 -0.74 2.65 -6.50
C LYS A 65 0.50 3.06 -7.29
N GLN A 66 1.67 3.08 -6.66
CA GLN A 66 2.93 3.39 -7.33
C GLN A 66 3.23 2.42 -8.48
N THR A 67 3.11 1.12 -8.26
CA THR A 67 3.29 0.10 -9.32
C THR A 67 2.28 0.24 -10.45
N SER A 68 1.04 0.64 -10.14
CA SER A 68 0.00 0.84 -11.15
C SER A 68 0.28 2.08 -12.02
N LEU A 69 0.72 3.17 -11.40
CA LEU A 69 1.12 4.39 -12.10
C LEU A 69 2.36 4.16 -12.96
N ASP A 70 3.38 3.49 -12.43
CA ASP A 70 4.60 3.14 -13.15
C ASP A 70 4.27 2.35 -14.44
N ARG A 71 3.44 1.31 -14.32
CA ARG A 71 2.97 0.53 -15.47
C ARG A 71 2.22 1.36 -16.50
N TYR A 72 1.38 2.29 -16.04
CA TYR A 72 0.61 3.17 -16.92
C TYR A 72 1.52 4.12 -17.70
N LEU A 73 2.49 4.75 -17.02
CA LEU A 73 3.45 5.66 -17.64
C LEU A 73 4.34 4.94 -18.66
N VAL A 74 4.80 3.72 -18.35
CA VAL A 74 5.54 2.87 -19.29
C VAL A 74 4.71 2.55 -20.53
N LYS A 75 3.40 2.30 -20.38
CA LYS A 75 2.52 2.03 -21.52
C LYS A 75 2.34 3.26 -22.42
N ILE A 76 2.20 4.45 -21.82
CA ILE A 76 2.10 5.71 -22.58
C ILE A 76 3.38 5.94 -23.41
N SER A 77 4.55 5.82 -22.79
CA SER A 77 5.83 6.07 -23.47
C SER A 77 6.07 5.11 -24.64
N HIS A 78 5.64 3.85 -24.52
CA HIS A 78 5.68 2.90 -25.63
C HIS A 78 4.73 3.29 -26.77
N SER A 79 3.51 3.76 -26.45
CA SER A 79 2.55 4.18 -27.46
C SER A 79 2.98 5.42 -28.25
N GLU A 80 3.55 6.42 -27.57
CA GLU A 80 4.08 7.64 -28.22
C GLU A 80 5.30 7.32 -29.11
N SER A 81 6.15 6.39 -28.68
CA SER A 81 7.29 5.92 -29.47
C SER A 81 6.81 5.21 -30.74
N GLN A 82 5.79 4.37 -30.66
CA GLN A 82 5.21 3.71 -31.83
C GLN A 82 4.51 4.69 -32.79
N GLU A 83 3.81 5.70 -32.28
CA GLU A 83 3.14 6.70 -33.11
C GLU A 83 4.14 7.61 -33.85
N SER A 84 5.23 7.98 -33.19
CA SER A 84 6.29 8.79 -33.80
C SER A 84 7.08 8.03 -34.87
N GLU A 85 7.33 6.72 -34.69
CA GLU A 85 7.92 5.89 -35.73
C GLU A 85 6.97 5.66 -36.93
N ALA A 86 5.67 5.44 -36.67
CA ALA A 86 4.68 5.28 -37.73
C ALA A 86 4.51 6.54 -38.60
N LYS A 87 4.62 7.74 -38.00
CA LYS A 87 4.60 9.03 -38.73
C LYS A 87 5.87 9.27 -39.53
N LYS A 88 7.02 8.77 -39.07
CA LYS A 88 8.30 8.88 -39.78
C LYS A 88 8.41 7.92 -40.97
N ALA A 89 7.82 6.73 -40.87
CA ALA A 89 7.81 5.74 -41.96
C ALA A 89 6.84 6.09 -43.13
N ARG A 90 5.93 7.04 -42.93
CA ARG A 90 4.98 7.52 -43.95
C ARG A 90 5.44 8.78 -44.71
N ARG A 91 6.63 9.30 -44.39
CA ARG A 91 7.22 10.50 -44.99
C ARG A 91 8.30 10.15 -46.00
#